data_AF-A0A930Z4J4-F1
#
_entry.id   AF-A0A930Z4J4-F1
#
_cell.length_a   1.000
_cell.length_b   1.000
_cell.length_c   1.000
_cell.angle_alpha   90.00
_cell.angle_beta   90.00
_cell.angle_gamma   90.00
#
_symmetry.space_group_name_H-M   'P 1'
#
loop_
_entity.id
_entity.type
_entity.pdbx_description
1 polymer ?
#
loop_
_entity_poly.entity_id
_entity_poly.type
_entity_poly.pdbx_seq_one_letter_code
_entity_poly.pdbx_strand_id
1 'polypeptide(L)'
;MSSVDSKHRTGANPGADVAGNTAGDVAGGGPSGTGSDLRLSELFDQASSSLHRAVTALEPECLTGADAQKLYTSVVEVLRLATAAKLALATRIESSNIWRDAGHKNAASLIAETEGVGVGQAHSTLETGKALADAPETSEALRNGKLSEP
;
A
#
# COMPACT_ATOMS: atom_id res chain seq x y z
N MET A 1 66.29 -33.98 -17.71
CA MET A 1 65.45 -32.97 -17.04
C MET A 1 64.22 -33.67 -16.51
N SER A 2 64.25 -34.10 -15.25
CA SER A 2 63.71 -33.38 -14.07
C SER A 2 62.23 -33.70 -13.88
N SER A 3 61.70 -33.97 -12.70
CA SER A 3 62.20 -34.21 -11.34
C SER A 3 60.92 -34.49 -10.54
N VAL A 4 60.84 -35.59 -9.77
CA VAL A 4 60.75 -35.60 -8.30
C VAL A 4 59.45 -34.97 -7.74
N ASP A 5 58.52 -35.80 -7.30
CA ASP A 5 58.27 -36.11 -5.88
C ASP A 5 57.68 -34.92 -5.10
N SER A 6 56.35 -34.91 -4.94
CA SER A 6 55.66 -34.03 -4.00
C SER A 6 55.31 -34.83 -2.74
N LYS A 7 56.24 -34.77 -1.78
CA LYS A 7 56.07 -35.22 -0.41
C LYS A 7 55.24 -34.22 0.40
N HIS A 8 54.32 -34.78 1.21
CA HIS A 8 53.96 -34.37 2.58
C HIS A 8 53.37 -32.96 2.81
N ARG A 9 52.14 -32.91 3.35
CA ARG A 9 51.95 -32.65 4.80
C ARG A 9 50.51 -32.87 5.26
N THR A 10 50.39 -33.89 6.11
CA THR A 10 49.37 -34.02 7.15
C THR A 10 49.48 -32.85 8.13
N GLY A 11 48.37 -32.18 8.40
CA GLY A 11 48.21 -31.20 9.47
C GLY A 11 46.80 -31.34 10.05
N ALA A 12 46.73 -31.98 11.21
CA ALA A 12 45.51 -32.17 11.99
C ALA A 12 44.94 -30.82 12.45
N ASN A 13 43.61 -30.69 12.38
CA ASN A 13 42.88 -29.60 13.01
C ASN A 13 42.12 -30.15 14.22
N PRO A 14 42.47 -29.71 15.45
CA PRO A 14 41.52 -29.79 16.56
C PRO A 14 41.39 -28.43 17.25
N GLY A 15 40.18 -27.92 17.31
CA GLY A 15 39.87 -26.67 17.99
C GLY A 15 38.37 -26.42 17.95
N ALA A 16 37.65 -27.18 18.78
CA ALA A 16 36.26 -26.94 19.10
C ALA A 16 36.16 -25.68 19.96
N ASP A 17 35.40 -24.68 19.50
CA ASP A 17 34.85 -23.64 20.37
C ASP A 17 33.34 -23.59 20.17
N VAL A 18 32.65 -24.16 21.15
CA VAL A 18 31.22 -24.09 21.41
C VAL A 18 30.98 -22.88 22.31
N ALA A 19 30.42 -21.81 21.77
CA ALA A 19 29.77 -20.72 22.51
C ALA A 19 29.09 -19.78 21.48
N GLY A 20 27.83 -19.40 21.55
CA GLY A 20 26.70 -19.77 22.39
C GLY A 20 25.45 -19.30 21.64
N ASN A 21 24.47 -20.18 21.51
CA ASN A 21 23.17 -19.83 20.94
C ASN A 21 22.31 -19.24 22.06
N THR A 22 22.26 -17.91 22.18
CA THR A 22 21.29 -17.23 23.04
C THR A 22 19.99 -17.05 22.27
N ALA A 23 19.05 -17.94 22.57
CA ALA A 23 17.63 -17.73 22.44
C ALA A 23 17.16 -16.62 23.42
N GLY A 24 16.12 -15.88 23.02
CA GLY A 24 15.46 -14.81 23.78
C GLY A 24 15.82 -13.44 23.17
N ASP A 25 14.91 -12.65 22.61
CA ASP A 25 13.51 -12.47 22.94
C ASP A 25 12.81 -11.95 21.67
N VAL A 26 11.94 -12.77 21.07
CA VAL A 26 10.96 -12.30 20.09
C VAL A 26 9.86 -11.60 20.88
N ALA A 27 10.10 -10.32 21.19
CA ALA A 27 9.04 -9.41 21.58
C ALA A 27 8.13 -9.18 20.36
N GLY A 28 7.26 -10.15 20.11
CA GLY A 28 6.09 -10.00 19.25
C GLY A 28 5.19 -8.94 19.88
N GLY A 29 5.42 -7.68 19.49
CA GLY A 29 4.42 -6.63 19.64
C GLY A 29 3.21 -7.00 18.80
N GLY A 30 2.21 -7.60 19.45
CA GLY A 30 0.96 -7.98 18.80
C GLY A 30 0.27 -6.77 18.15
N PRO A 31 -0.47 -6.98 17.05
CA PRO A 31 -1.13 -5.90 16.35
C PRO A 31 -2.27 -5.35 17.21
N SER A 32 -2.02 -4.24 17.91
CA SER A 32 -3.07 -3.44 18.56
C SER A 32 -3.98 -2.72 17.53
N GLY A 33 -3.90 -3.09 16.25
CA GLY A 33 -4.60 -2.45 15.12
C GLY A 33 -6.02 -2.96 14.86
N THR A 34 -6.41 -4.13 15.38
CA THR A 34 -7.70 -4.77 15.02
C THR A 34 -8.93 -3.89 15.32
N GLY A 35 -8.91 -3.11 16.42
CA GLY A 35 -10.03 -2.23 16.75
C GLY A 35 -10.14 -1.00 15.85
N SER A 36 -9.00 -0.38 15.50
CA SER A 36 -8.97 0.82 14.67
C SER A 36 -9.23 0.51 13.19
N ASP A 37 -8.73 -0.61 12.71
CA ASP A 37 -8.92 -1.05 11.32
C ASP A 37 -10.39 -1.37 11.03
N LEU A 38 -11.08 -2.03 11.97
CA LEU A 38 -12.53 -2.29 11.88
C LEU A 38 -13.35 -1.00 11.88
N ARG A 39 -12.96 0.00 12.69
CA ARG A 39 -13.60 1.33 12.66
C ARG A 39 -13.38 2.03 11.33
N LEU A 40 -12.20 1.91 10.73
CA LEU A 40 -11.92 2.52 9.43
C LEU A 40 -12.73 1.85 8.32
N SER A 41 -12.86 0.53 8.32
CA SER A 41 -13.71 -0.18 7.36
C SER A 41 -15.17 0.22 7.48
N GLU A 42 -15.70 0.31 8.71
CA GLU A 42 -17.08 0.78 8.97
C GLU A 42 -17.32 2.19 8.39
N LEU A 43 -16.34 3.10 8.53
CA LEU A 43 -16.44 4.46 7.98
C LEU A 43 -16.45 4.47 6.44
N PHE A 44 -15.61 3.66 5.79
CA PHE A 44 -15.61 3.55 4.32
C PHE A 44 -16.89 2.89 3.79
N ASP A 45 -17.43 1.89 4.51
CA ASP A 45 -18.70 1.25 4.16
C ASP A 45 -19.87 2.25 4.28
N GLN A 46 -19.90 3.05 5.35
CA GLN A 46 -20.90 4.09 5.55
C GLN A 46 -20.82 5.20 4.49
N ALA A 47 -19.60 5.62 4.11
CA ALA A 47 -19.38 6.58 3.04
C ALA A 47 -19.86 6.04 1.68
N SER A 48 -19.51 4.78 1.39
CA SER A 48 -19.92 4.09 0.15
C SER A 48 -21.44 3.94 0.05
N SER A 49 -22.10 3.56 1.15
CA SER A 49 -23.57 3.49 1.23
C SER A 49 -24.22 4.86 1.00
N SER A 50 -23.64 5.92 1.56
CA SER A 50 -24.14 7.28 1.39
C SER A 50 -24.02 7.76 -0.06
N LEU A 51 -22.87 7.49 -0.71
CA LEU A 51 -22.65 7.79 -2.13
C LEU A 51 -23.58 6.99 -3.02
N HIS A 52 -23.76 5.70 -2.76
CA HIS A 52 -24.70 4.86 -3.51
C HIS A 52 -26.12 5.42 -3.47
N ARG A 53 -26.59 5.85 -2.29
CA ARG A 53 -27.90 6.51 -2.15
C ARG A 53 -27.98 7.82 -2.93
N ALA A 54 -26.94 8.65 -2.88
CA ALA A 54 -26.90 9.91 -3.62
C ALA A 54 -26.93 9.70 -5.14
N VAL A 55 -26.14 8.75 -5.65
CA VAL A 55 -26.11 8.39 -7.07
C VAL A 55 -27.44 7.78 -7.53
N THR A 56 -28.07 6.95 -6.70
CA THR A 56 -29.40 6.37 -7.01
C THR A 56 -30.49 7.45 -7.13
N ALA A 57 -30.37 8.54 -6.36
CA ALA A 57 -31.30 9.66 -6.39
C ALA A 57 -30.94 10.76 -7.39
N LEU A 58 -29.82 10.63 -8.11
CA LEU A 58 -29.32 11.65 -9.02
C LEU A 58 -30.14 11.65 -10.32
N GLU A 59 -30.87 12.74 -10.56
CA GLU A 59 -31.60 12.99 -11.80
C GLU A 59 -31.02 14.24 -12.50
N PRO A 60 -30.05 14.08 -13.41
CA PRO A 60 -29.30 15.21 -13.98
C PRO A 60 -30.18 16.24 -14.68
N GLU A 61 -31.24 15.79 -15.36
CA GLU A 61 -32.17 16.64 -16.11
C GLU A 61 -33.03 17.54 -15.20
N CYS A 62 -33.09 17.25 -13.90
CA CYS A 62 -33.79 18.06 -12.91
C CYS A 62 -32.88 19.12 -12.26
N LEU A 63 -31.58 19.12 -12.55
CA LEU A 63 -30.62 20.08 -11.99
C LEU A 63 -30.50 21.31 -12.89
N THR A 64 -30.45 22.49 -12.26
CA THR A 64 -29.97 23.68 -12.98
C THR A 64 -28.48 23.53 -13.27
N GLY A 65 -27.96 24.21 -14.31
CA GLY A 65 -26.53 24.16 -14.61
C GLY A 65 -25.63 24.58 -13.44
N ALA A 66 -26.08 25.55 -12.63
CA ALA A 66 -25.36 25.99 -11.44
C ALA A 66 -25.34 24.92 -10.33
N ASP A 67 -26.46 24.20 -10.13
CA ASP A 67 -26.54 23.14 -9.14
C ASP A 67 -25.75 21.90 -9.58
N ALA A 68 -25.79 21.56 -10.88
CA ALA A 68 -24.96 20.50 -11.46
C ALA A 68 -23.47 20.79 -11.28
N GLN A 69 -23.03 22.03 -11.51
CA GLN A 69 -21.63 22.44 -11.29
C GLN A 69 -21.22 22.28 -9.82
N LYS A 70 -22.04 22.78 -8.87
CA LYS A 70 -21.76 22.66 -7.44
C LYS A 70 -21.67 21.19 -7.02
N LEU A 71 -22.61 20.37 -7.47
CA LEU A 71 -22.61 18.94 -7.18
C LEU A 71 -21.38 18.24 -7.76
N TYR A 72 -21.00 18.60 -8.98
CA TYR A 72 -19.79 18.06 -9.61
C TYR A 72 -18.53 18.39 -8.80
N THR A 73 -18.40 19.61 -8.28
CA THR A 73 -17.29 19.98 -7.38
C THR A 73 -17.24 19.10 -6.12
N SER A 74 -18.39 18.82 -5.51
CA SER A 74 -18.46 17.91 -4.36
C SER A 74 -18.05 16.47 -4.71
N VAL A 75 -18.42 15.98 -5.89
CA VAL A 75 -18.00 14.65 -6.37
C VAL A 75 -16.49 14.60 -6.57
N VAL A 76 -15.89 15.64 -7.15
CA VAL A 76 -14.43 15.74 -7.34
C VAL A 76 -13.69 15.73 -6.00
N GLU A 77 -14.22 16.40 -4.97
CA GLU A 77 -13.65 16.35 -3.63
C GLU A 77 -13.64 14.93 -3.06
N VAL A 78 -14.76 14.20 -3.19
CA VAL A 78 -14.84 12.78 -2.78
C VAL A 78 -13.82 11.92 -3.53
N LEU A 79 -13.70 12.09 -4.86
CA LEU A 79 -12.74 11.34 -5.66
C LEU A 79 -11.30 11.61 -5.20
N ARG A 80 -10.98 12.86 -4.85
CA ARG A 80 -9.64 13.23 -4.36
C ARG A 80 -9.34 12.60 -3.00
N LEU A 81 -10.30 12.59 -2.08
CA LEU A 81 -10.17 11.89 -0.78
C LEU A 81 -10.01 10.38 -0.96
N ALA A 82 -10.83 9.75 -1.81
CA ALA A 82 -10.74 8.33 -2.11
C ALA A 82 -9.40 7.96 -2.76
N THR A 83 -8.90 8.81 -3.67
CA THR A 83 -7.59 8.65 -4.30
C THR A 83 -6.47 8.73 -3.27
N ALA A 84 -6.54 9.66 -2.31
CA ALA A 84 -5.60 9.75 -1.21
C ALA A 84 -5.51 8.45 -0.40
N ALA A 85 -6.67 7.91 -0.03
CA ALA A 85 -6.76 6.65 0.71
C ALA A 85 -6.21 5.48 -0.11
N LYS A 86 -6.59 5.38 -1.39
CA LYS A 86 -6.10 4.37 -2.32
C LYS A 86 -4.57 4.38 -2.41
N LEU A 87 -3.96 5.55 -2.56
CA LEU A 87 -2.49 5.68 -2.66
C LEU A 87 -1.80 5.21 -1.38
N ALA A 88 -2.30 5.61 -0.21
CA ALA A 88 -1.76 5.16 1.08
C ALA A 88 -1.90 3.64 1.27
N LEU A 89 -3.05 3.07 0.90
CA LEU A 89 -3.30 1.64 0.99
C LEU A 89 -2.46 0.84 -0.01
N ALA A 90 -2.23 1.35 -1.22
CA ALA A 90 -1.35 0.74 -2.21
C ALA A 90 0.08 0.58 -1.68
N THR A 91 0.66 1.62 -1.07
CA THR A 91 1.97 1.55 -0.42
C THR A 91 1.98 0.57 0.77
N ARG A 92 0.86 0.47 1.50
CA ARG A 92 0.74 -0.52 2.59
C ARG A 92 0.66 -1.96 2.05
N ILE A 93 -0.06 -2.20 0.96
CA ILE A 93 -0.13 -3.50 0.28
C ILE A 93 1.25 -3.92 -0.20
N GLU A 94 2.01 -3.01 -0.80
CA GLU A 94 3.38 -3.29 -1.25
C GLU A 94 4.31 -3.67 -0.09
N SER A 95 4.34 -2.85 0.97
CA SER A 95 5.21 -3.07 2.14
C SER A 95 4.82 -4.28 2.99
N SER A 96 3.54 -4.66 3.02
CA SER A 96 3.06 -5.83 3.77
C SER A 96 3.35 -7.17 3.09
N ASN A 97 3.72 -7.17 1.80
CA ASN A 97 3.91 -8.37 0.99
C ASN A 97 2.68 -9.29 0.85
N ILE A 98 1.47 -8.82 1.19
CA ILE A 98 0.22 -9.62 1.10
C ILE A 98 -0.06 -10.12 -0.33
N TRP A 99 0.48 -9.44 -1.34
CA TRP A 99 0.43 -9.85 -2.74
C TRP A 99 1.09 -11.20 -3.02
N ARG A 100 2.04 -11.65 -2.17
CA ARG A 100 2.64 -12.98 -2.26
C ARG A 100 1.66 -14.05 -1.83
N ASP A 101 0.97 -13.82 -0.71
CA ASP A 101 -0.02 -14.76 -0.16
C ASP A 101 -1.24 -14.87 -1.09
N ALA A 102 -1.58 -13.79 -1.78
CA ALA A 102 -2.59 -13.77 -2.84
C ALA A 102 -2.10 -14.37 -4.17
N GLY A 103 -0.84 -14.83 -4.29
CA GLY A 103 -0.33 -15.51 -5.47
C GLY A 103 0.13 -14.62 -6.63
N HIS A 104 0.26 -13.30 -6.40
CA HIS A 104 0.71 -12.37 -7.43
C HIS A 104 2.24 -12.25 -7.49
N LYS A 105 2.76 -11.87 -8.66
CA LYS A 105 4.19 -11.65 -8.87
C LYS A 105 4.75 -10.38 -8.20
N ASN A 106 3.89 -9.38 -7.98
CA ASN A 106 4.22 -8.11 -7.33
C ASN A 106 2.93 -7.39 -6.87
N ALA A 107 3.08 -6.33 -6.06
CA ALA A 107 1.97 -5.52 -5.56
C ALA A 107 1.13 -4.88 -6.69
N ALA A 108 1.78 -4.38 -7.74
CA ALA A 108 1.08 -3.77 -8.89
C ALA A 108 0.12 -4.76 -9.57
N SER A 109 0.47 -6.05 -9.62
CA SER A 109 -0.40 -7.07 -10.20
C SER A 109 -1.62 -7.37 -9.32
N LEU A 110 -1.47 -7.35 -7.99
CA LEU A 110 -2.60 -7.47 -7.05
C LEU A 110 -3.54 -6.25 -7.13
N ILE A 111 -2.97 -5.04 -7.17
CA ILE A 111 -3.74 -3.79 -7.25
C ILE A 111 -4.49 -3.73 -8.58
N ALA A 112 -3.84 -4.09 -9.70
CA ALA A 112 -4.46 -4.13 -11.01
C ALA A 112 -5.69 -5.06 -11.06
N GLU A 113 -5.59 -6.24 -10.44
CA GLU A 113 -6.72 -7.18 -10.34
C GLU A 113 -7.84 -6.61 -9.46
N THR A 114 -7.49 -6.09 -8.28
CA THR A 114 -8.47 -5.51 -7.33
C THR A 114 -9.25 -4.34 -7.94
N GLU A 115 -8.57 -3.47 -8.69
CA GLU A 115 -9.16 -2.26 -9.26
C GLU A 115 -9.76 -2.47 -10.67
N GLY A 116 -9.48 -3.61 -11.32
CA GLY A 116 -9.90 -3.85 -12.70
C GLY A 116 -9.18 -2.97 -13.72
N VAL A 117 -7.93 -2.57 -13.46
CA VAL A 117 -7.13 -1.71 -14.35
C VAL A 117 -5.90 -2.44 -14.90
N GLY A 118 -5.24 -1.84 -15.90
CA GLY A 118 -3.98 -2.38 -16.42
C GLY A 118 -2.83 -2.27 -15.41
N VAL A 119 -1.91 -3.23 -15.43
CA VAL A 119 -0.73 -3.28 -14.53
C VAL A 119 0.13 -2.00 -14.59
N GLY A 120 0.21 -1.33 -15.75
CA GLY A 120 0.91 -0.05 -15.87
C GLY A 120 0.27 1.08 -15.04
N GLN A 121 -1.07 1.14 -14.99
CA GLN A 121 -1.79 2.10 -14.16
C GLN A 121 -1.62 1.82 -12.66
N ALA A 122 -1.62 0.54 -12.28
CA ALA A 122 -1.32 0.12 -10.91
C ALA A 122 0.11 0.46 -10.49
N HIS A 123 1.09 0.34 -11.40
CA HIS A 123 2.45 0.82 -11.17
C HIS A 123 2.48 2.33 -10.92
N SER A 124 1.81 3.12 -11.76
CA SER A 124 1.71 4.57 -11.54
C SER A 124 1.11 4.90 -10.18
N THR A 125 0.08 4.18 -9.75
CA THR A 125 -0.54 4.34 -8.42
C THR A 125 0.48 4.12 -7.30
N LEU A 126 1.30 3.06 -7.37
CA LEU A 126 2.33 2.80 -6.37
C LEU A 126 3.41 3.88 -6.34
N GLU A 127 3.90 4.31 -7.50
CA GLU A 127 4.93 5.34 -7.58
C GLU A 127 4.43 6.69 -7.07
N THR A 128 3.19 7.06 -7.39
CA THR A 128 2.55 8.26 -6.82
C THR A 128 2.38 8.14 -5.30
N GLY A 129 1.99 6.97 -4.79
CA GLY A 129 1.84 6.74 -3.34
C GLY A 129 3.17 6.89 -2.59
N LYS A 130 4.27 6.35 -3.14
CA LYS A 130 5.62 6.52 -2.58
C LYS A 130 6.04 7.99 -2.57
N ALA A 131 5.89 8.68 -3.70
CA ALA A 131 6.24 10.09 -3.81
C ALA A 131 5.47 10.97 -2.81
N LEU A 132 4.22 10.62 -2.49
CA LEU A 132 3.41 11.30 -1.47
C LEU A 132 3.82 10.95 -0.03
N ALA A 133 4.32 9.75 0.22
CA ALA A 133 4.88 9.39 1.52
C ALA A 133 6.15 10.21 1.83
N ASP A 134 6.91 10.56 0.79
CA ASP A 134 8.11 11.39 0.89
C ASP A 134 7.81 12.91 0.93
N ALA A 135 6.54 13.31 0.77
CA ALA A 135 6.08 14.71 0.77
C ALA A 135 4.89 14.94 1.74
N PRO A 136 5.13 14.96 3.06
CA PRO A 136 4.07 14.93 4.08
C PRO A 136 3.12 16.14 4.05
N GLU A 137 3.59 17.33 3.68
CA GLU A 137 2.73 18.52 3.52
C GLU A 137 1.69 18.34 2.40
N THR A 138 2.09 17.70 1.29
CA THR A 138 1.21 17.33 0.17
C THR A 138 0.26 16.21 0.58
N SER A 139 0.72 15.27 1.40
CA SER A 139 -0.09 14.17 1.96
C SER A 139 -1.20 14.70 2.88
N GLU A 140 -0.91 15.70 3.71
CA GLU A 140 -1.91 16.36 4.55
C GLU A 140 -2.89 17.22 3.72
N ALA A 141 -2.42 17.93 2.69
CA ALA A 141 -3.30 18.67 1.78
C ALA A 141 -4.23 17.73 0.98
N LEU A 142 -3.74 16.54 0.62
CA LEU A 142 -4.50 15.50 -0.07
C LEU A 142 -5.52 14.82 0.88
N ARG A 143 -5.11 14.48 2.11
CA ARG A 143 -5.99 13.92 3.17
C ARG A 143 -7.08 14.88 3.61
N ASN A 144 -6.83 16.18 3.55
CA ASN A 144 -7.81 17.22 3.89
C ASN A 144 -8.68 17.66 2.71
N GLY A 145 -8.53 17.08 1.51
CA GLY A 145 -9.32 17.48 0.33
C GLY A 145 -8.96 18.88 -0.23
N LYS A 146 -7.82 19.48 0.16
CA LYS A 146 -7.49 20.90 -0.08
C LYS A 146 -6.62 21.22 -1.32
N LEU A 147 -6.13 20.23 -2.06
CA LEU A 147 -5.52 20.46 -3.39
C LEU A 147 -6.54 20.95 -4.44
N SER A 148 -6.87 22.23 -4.44
CA SER A 148 -7.42 22.86 -5.63
C SER A 148 -6.39 22.78 -6.76
N GLU A 149 -6.76 22.24 -7.93
CA GLU A 149 -5.93 22.34 -9.14
C GLU A 149 -5.77 23.83 -9.53
N PRO A 150 -4.61 24.26 -10.06
CA PRO A 150 -4.45 25.56 -10.69
C PRO A 150 -5.12 25.66 -12.06
#